data_AF-A0A384KCF0-F1
#
_entry.id   AF-A0A384KCF0-F1
#
_cell.length_a   1.000
_cell.length_b   1.000
_cell.length_c   1.000
_cell.angle_alpha   90.00
_cell.angle_beta   90.00
_cell.angle_gamma   90.00
#
_symmetry.space_group_name_H-M   'P 1'
#
loop_
_entity.id
_entity.type
_entity.pdbx_description
1 polymer ?
#
loop_
_entity_poly.entity_id
_entity_poly.type
_entity_poly.pdbx_seq_one_letter_code
_entity_poly.pdbx_strand_id
1 'polypeptide(L)' 'MHIITHACTQCGTVVSANELESNRVMKCPGLGCENVLRFTDLDQADQEHFLDNKASYEL' A
#
# COMPACT_ATOMS: atom_id res chain seq x y z
N MET A 1 -7.10 -15.79 0.16
CA MET A 1 -6.35 -14.67 -0.44
C MET A 1 -6.86 -13.41 0.25
N HIS A 2 -6.11 -12.92 1.24
CA HIS A 2 -6.40 -11.65 1.89
C HIS A 2 -5.73 -10.56 1.04
N ILE A 3 -6.39 -9.46 0.72
CA ILE A 3 -5.81 -8.38 -0.10
C ILE A 3 -5.82 -7.14 0.78
N ILE A 4 -4.62 -6.70 1.18
CA ILE A 4 -4.46 -5.44 1.91
C ILE A 4 -4.33 -4.32 0.89
N THR A 5 -5.15 -3.28 1.05
CA THR A 5 -5.13 -2.09 0.20
C THR A 5 -5.14 -0.82 1.03
N HIS A 6 -4.51 0.23 0.51
CA HIS A 6 -4.49 1.55 1.10
C HIS A 6 -5.18 2.54 0.16
N ALA A 7 -6.16 3.28 0.66
CA ALA A 7 -6.80 4.35 -0.10
C ALA A 7 -6.05 5.66 0.12
N CYS A 8 -5.65 6.30 -0.97
CA CYS A 8 -5.03 7.62 -0.93
C CYS A 8 -5.98 8.64 -0.28
N THR A 9 -5.53 9.31 0.77
CA THR A 9 -6.32 10.29 1.52
C THR A 9 -6.67 11.55 0.74
N GLN A 10 -6.00 11.82 -0.39
CA GLN A 10 -6.27 13.00 -1.22
C GLN A 10 -7.23 12.75 -2.39
N CYS A 11 -7.08 11.64 -3.11
CA CYS A 11 -7.84 11.38 -4.34
C CYS A 11 -8.68 10.09 -4.29
N GLY A 12 -8.59 9.31 -3.21
CA GLY A 12 -9.31 8.05 -3.05
C GLY A 12 -8.78 6.90 -3.90
N THR A 13 -7.67 7.09 -4.62
CA THR A 13 -7.04 6.01 -5.40
C THR A 13 -6.58 4.89 -4.47
N VAL A 14 -7.00 3.67 -4.76
CA VAL A 14 -6.67 2.47 -3.98
C VAL A 14 -5.38 1.86 -4.52
N VAL A 15 -4.42 1.63 -3.63
CA VAL A 15 -3.11 1.03 -3.94
C VAL A 15 -2.94 -0.23 -3.10
N SER A 16 -2.37 -1.27 -3.68
CA SER A 16 -2.15 -2.54 -3.01
C SER A 16 -0.94 -2.47 -2.06
N ALA A 17 -0.96 -3.23 -0.96
CA ALA A 17 0.13 -3.25 0.01
C ALA A 17 1.46 -3.77 -0.58
N ASN A 18 1.42 -4.69 -1.55
CA ASN A 18 2.62 -5.19 -2.23
C ASN A 18 3.34 -4.11 -3.05
N GLU A 19 2.59 -3.25 -3.74
CA GLU A 19 3.12 -2.09 -4.46
C GLU A 19 3.75 -1.08 -3.48
N LEU A 20 3.09 -0.83 -2.35
CA LEU A 20 3.61 0.06 -1.30
C LEU A 20 4.86 -0.51 -0.63
N GLU A 21 4.94 -1.81 -0.37
CA GLU A 21 6.12 -2.41 0.23
C GLU A 21 7.31 -2.45 -0.75
N SER A 22 7.05 -2.80 -2.00
CA SER A 22 8.09 -2.87 -3.04
C SER A 22 8.76 -1.50 -3.28
N ASN A 23 7.96 -0.43 -3.28
CA ASN A 23 8.49 0.93 -3.47
C ASN A 23 8.88 1.61 -2.15
N ARG A 24 8.33 1.15 -1.00
CA ARG A 24 8.37 1.73 0.36
C ARG A 24 7.77 3.13 0.49
N VAL A 25 7.99 3.97 -0.51
CA VAL A 25 7.48 5.32 -0.68
C VAL A 25 7.23 5.53 -2.17
N MET A 26 6.01 5.91 -2.57
CA MET A 26 5.67 6.18 -3.97
C MET A 26 4.76 7.38 -4.12
N LYS A 27 4.84 8.06 -5.27
CA LYS A 27 3.81 9.04 -5.66
C LYS A 27 2.51 8.28 -5.90
N CYS A 28 1.39 8.85 -5.46
CA CYS A 28 0.08 8.30 -5.73
C CYS A 28 -0.12 8.14 -7.24
N PRO A 29 -0.54 6.97 -7.73
CA PRO A 29 -0.77 6.75 -9.16
C PRO A 29 -2.04 7.45 -9.69
N GLY A 30 -2.81 8.09 -8.80
CA GLY A 30 -3.98 8.87 -9.17
C GLY A 30 -3.64 10.02 -10.12
N LEU A 31 -4.44 10.20 -11.16
CA LEU A 31 -4.23 11.26 -12.16
C LEU A 31 -4.25 12.64 -11.50
N GLY A 32 -3.15 13.38 -11.65
CA GLY A 32 -3.00 14.72 -11.07
C GLY A 32 -2.85 14.74 -9.54
N CYS A 33 -2.66 13.59 -8.89
CA CYS A 33 -2.42 13.51 -7.47
C CYS A 33 -0.92 13.58 -7.16
N GLU A 34 -0.54 14.51 -6.28
CA GLU A 34 0.85 14.66 -5.84
C GLU A 34 1.14 14.05 -4.47
N ASN A 35 0.15 13.37 -3.90
CA ASN A 35 0.31 12.72 -2.62
C ASN A 35 1.41 11.68 -2.65
N VAL A 36 2.12 11.54 -1.54
CA VAL A 36 3.12 10.49 -1.35
C VAL A 36 2.53 9.46 -0.42
N LEU A 37 2.46 8.22 -0.90
CA LEU A 37 1.98 7.07 -0.14
C LEU A 37 3.16 6.24 0.34
N ARG A 38 3.09 5.77 1.57
CA ARG A 38 4.11 4.95 2.21
C ARG A 38 3.50 3.67 2.73
N PHE A 39 4.32 2.62 2.80
CA PHE A 39 3.88 1.39 3.47
C PHE A 39 3.50 1.63 4.94
N THR A 40 4.17 2.58 5.60
CA THR A 40 3.86 2.99 6.98
C THR A 40 2.53 3.74 7.13
N ASP A 41 1.89 4.13 6.02
CA ASP A 41 0.55 4.74 6.05
C ASP A 41 -0.57 3.68 6.16
N LEU A 42 -0.25 2.40 6.01
CA LEU A 42 -1.15 1.29 6.35
C LEU A 42 -1.35 1.21 7.86
N ASP A 43 -2.47 0.65 8.30
CA ASP A 43 -2.66 0.34 9.72
C ASP A 43 -1.61 -0.67 10.21
N GLN A 44 -1.19 -0.55 11.46
CA GLN A 44 -0.12 -1.38 12.02
C GLN A 44 -0.44 -2.88 11.92
N ALA A 45 -1.70 -3.27 12.18
CA ALA A 45 -2.14 -4.65 12.05
C ALA A 45 -2.04 -5.18 10.61
N ASP A 46 -2.32 -4.33 9.62
CA ASP A 46 -2.18 -4.68 8.21
C ASP A 46 -0.71 -4.75 7.79
N GLN A 47 0.14 -3.85 8.29
CA GLN A 47 1.59 -3.92 8.09
C GLN A 47 2.15 -5.25 8.64
N GLU A 48 1.79 -5.60 9.89
CA GLU A 48 2.23 -6.84 10.53
C GLU A 48 1.72 -8.07 9.77
N HIS A 49 0.45 -8.09 9.38
CA HIS A 49 -0.12 -9.18 8.60
C HIS A 49 0.57 -9.34 7.24
N PHE A 50 0.82 -8.24 6.53
CA PHE A 50 1.52 -8.26 5.25
C PHE A 50 2.95 -8.80 5.40
N LEU A 51 3.70 -8.35 6.42
CA LEU A 51 5.07 -8.80 6.66
C LEU A 51 5.14 -10.28 7.03
N ASP A 52 4.22 -10.77 7.86
CA ASP A 52 4.11 -12.17 8.26
C ASP A 52 3.76 -13.08 7.06
N ASN A 53 2.99 -12.55 6.10
CA ASN A 53 2.48 -13.31 4.95
C ASN A 53 3.13 -12.90 3.63
N LYS A 54 4.26 -12.19 3.65
CA LYS A 54 4.88 -11.58 2.45
C LYS A 54 5.09 -12.56 1.29
N ALA A 55 5.51 -13.78 1.60
CA ALA A 55 5.70 -14.86 0.62
C ALA A 55 4.42 -15.26 -0.15
N SER A 56 3.23 -14.92 0.37
CA SER A 56 1.95 -15.17 -0.30
C SER A 56 1.50 -14.02 -1.22
N TYR A 57 2.17 -12.85 -1.16
CA TYR A 57 1.87 -11.65 -1.94
C TYR A 57 2.86 -11.40 -3.09
N GLU A 58 4.00 -12.09 -3.10
CA GLU A 58 4.97 -12.12 -4.21
C GLU A 58 4.60 -13.27 -5.18
N LEU A 59 3.74 -12.99 -6.16
CA LEU A 59 3.33 -13.92 -7.23
C LEU A 59 3.51 -13.29 -8.60
#